data_AF-A0A7C9DNX5-F1
#
_entry.id   AF-A0A7C9DNX5-F1
#
_cell.length_a   1.000
_cell.length_b   1.000
_cell.length_c   1.000
_cell.angle_alpha   90.00
_cell.angle_beta   90.00
_cell.angle_gamma   90.00
#
_symmetry.space_group_name_H-M   'P 1'
#
loop_
_entity.id
_entity.type
_entity.pdbx_description
1 polymer ?
#
loop_
_entity_poly.entity_id
_entity_poly.type
_entity_poly.pdbx_seq_one_letter_code
_entity_poly.pdbx_strand_id
1 'polypeptide(L)'
;MLPQSSRLLFALLILLPAALVAGDCTCDSDSMSHDPRSLTLKYKIGAIAAILAASAVGVFLPIAGKNFPALQPGSNLFFLIKAFAAGVILSTGFIHILPDAFENLNSPCLKSRPWGSFPFAGLAAMVGALGTLMVDSFATGYFRRVHFESKPLGLDEETRGEHAGHVHLHTHATHGHAHGPASASPEGLTDLDRIRYRVTSQVLELGIIVHSVIIGIAMGTSQSLDTIKPLMAALCFHQFFEGIGLGGCIAQASFKSRSIISMGLFFSLTTPVGIAVGIGIMNIYDENSPKALIIQGLLDAAAAGILIYMALVDLLAQDFMSPRLQSSSKLFLATNISLLLGAGLMAVLAIWA
;
A
#
# COMPACT_ATOMS: atom_id res chain seq x y z
N MET A 1 -4.19 1.58 -27.52
CA MET A 1 -5.44 2.20 -27.02
C MET A 1 -6.21 1.12 -26.29
N LEU A 2 -6.65 1.36 -25.05
CA LEU A 2 -7.47 0.38 -24.31
C LEU A 2 -8.80 0.13 -25.04
N PRO A 3 -9.29 -1.13 -25.08
CA PRO A 3 -10.64 -1.44 -25.57
C PRO A 3 -11.69 -0.60 -24.84
N GLN A 4 -12.82 -0.30 -25.50
CA GLN A 4 -13.90 0.50 -24.91
C GLN A 4 -14.41 -0.10 -23.59
N SER A 5 -14.52 -1.43 -23.51
CA SER A 5 -14.86 -2.17 -22.29
C SER A 5 -13.86 -1.96 -21.15
N SER A 6 -12.56 -1.91 -21.45
CA SER A 6 -11.51 -1.66 -20.44
C SER A 6 -11.54 -0.22 -19.93
N ARG A 7 -11.90 0.76 -20.78
CA ARG A 7 -12.04 2.17 -20.35
C ARG A 7 -13.24 2.36 -19.42
N LEU A 8 -14.36 1.70 -19.74
CA LEU A 8 -15.55 1.69 -18.89
C LEU A 8 -15.25 1.03 -17.54
N LEU A 9 -14.55 -0.11 -17.54
CA LEU A 9 -14.15 -0.78 -16.30
C LEU A 9 -13.23 0.09 -15.43
N PHE A 10 -12.26 0.78 -16.05
CA PHE A 10 -11.39 1.72 -15.34
C PHE A 10 -12.17 2.87 -14.69
N ALA A 11 -13.08 3.50 -15.44
CA ALA A 11 -13.93 4.56 -14.92
C ALA A 11 -14.84 4.06 -13.79
N LEU A 12 -15.40 2.86 -13.92
CA LEU A 12 -16.23 2.24 -12.90
C LEU A 12 -15.43 2.00 -11.60
N LEU A 13 -14.18 1.54 -11.69
CA LEU A 13 -13.32 1.33 -10.53
C LEU A 13 -12.97 2.63 -9.79
N ILE A 14 -12.80 3.74 -10.51
CA ILE A 14 -12.57 5.06 -9.90
C ILE A 14 -13.83 5.60 -9.23
N LEU A 15 -15.00 5.34 -9.82
CA LEU A 15 -16.28 5.82 -9.31
C LEU A 15 -16.85 4.93 -8.20
N LEU A 16 -16.39 3.69 -8.08
CA LEU A 16 -16.92 2.72 -7.12
C LEU A 16 -16.78 3.18 -5.65
N PRO A 17 -15.62 3.71 -5.19
CA PRO A 17 -15.52 4.25 -3.84
C PRO A 17 -16.47 5.43 -3.60
N ALA A 18 -16.62 6.31 -4.60
CA ALA A 18 -17.55 7.44 -4.50
C ALA A 18 -19.01 6.98 -4.41
N ALA A 19 -19.38 5.93 -5.14
CA ALA A 19 -20.71 5.34 -5.09
C ALA A 19 -21.00 4.64 -3.75
N LEU A 20 -20.01 3.95 -3.17
CA LEU A 20 -20.11 3.34 -1.83
C LEU A 20 -20.35 4.40 -0.74
N VAL A 21 -19.70 5.55 -0.85
CA VAL A 21 -19.88 6.68 0.09
C VAL A 21 -21.24 7.37 -0.13
N ALA A 22 -21.71 7.48 -1.37
CA ALA A 22 -22.99 8.10 -1.69
C ALA A 22 -24.21 7.21 -1.37
N GLY A 23 -24.03 5.89 -1.33
CA GLY A 23 -25.09 4.89 -1.16
C GLY A 23 -25.85 4.95 0.17
N ASP A 24 -25.24 5.50 1.22
CA ASP A 24 -25.87 5.65 2.55
C ASP A 24 -26.53 7.04 2.75
N CYS A 25 -26.60 7.86 1.69
CA CYS A 25 -27.30 9.16 1.70
C CYS A 25 -28.78 9.05 1.28
N THR A 26 -29.50 8.01 1.67
CA THR A 26 -30.97 8.06 1.66
C THR A 26 -31.43 8.97 2.80
N CYS A 27 -31.70 10.23 2.43
CA CYS A 27 -32.41 11.18 3.28
C CYS A 27 -33.82 10.65 3.56
N ASP A 28 -33.98 9.87 4.63
CA ASP A 28 -35.30 9.79 5.27
C ASP A 28 -35.56 11.16 5.89
N SER A 29 -36.46 11.89 5.25
CA SER A 29 -37.04 13.13 5.74
C SER A 29 -37.99 12.82 6.90
N ASP A 30 -37.46 12.33 8.02
CA ASP A 30 -38.24 12.20 9.24
C ASP A 30 -37.80 13.26 10.25
N SER A 31 -38.63 14.29 10.29
CA SER A 31 -38.67 15.35 11.28
C SER A 31 -38.86 14.78 12.68
N MET A 32 -37.80 14.54 13.44
CA MET A 32 -37.84 14.53 14.92
C MET A 32 -36.49 14.94 15.50
N SER A 33 -36.54 15.76 16.55
CA SER A 33 -35.45 16.27 17.38
C SER A 33 -34.22 15.34 17.46
N HIS A 34 -33.19 15.60 16.65
CA HIS A 34 -32.00 14.77 16.61
C HIS A 34 -30.99 15.26 17.66
N ASP A 35 -30.73 14.44 18.69
CA ASP A 35 -29.53 14.61 19.53
C ASP A 35 -28.30 14.50 18.62
N PRO A 36 -27.44 15.54 18.54
CA PRO A 36 -26.26 15.54 17.67
C PRO A 36 -25.35 14.33 17.92
N ARG A 37 -25.32 13.77 19.14
CA ARG A 37 -24.54 12.56 19.45
C ARG A 37 -25.04 11.32 18.72
N SER A 38 -26.36 11.17 18.58
CA SER A 38 -26.97 10.04 17.87
C SER A 38 -26.63 10.06 16.38
N LEU A 39 -26.55 11.25 15.79
CA LEU A 39 -26.20 11.45 14.38
C LEU A 39 -24.72 11.15 14.14
N THR A 40 -23.83 11.66 14.99
CA THR A 40 -22.39 11.34 14.97
C THR A 40 -22.14 9.84 15.05
N LEU A 41 -22.85 9.13 15.94
CA LEU A 41 -22.72 7.68 16.06
C LEU A 41 -23.20 6.94 14.80
N LYS A 42 -24.31 7.37 14.18
CA LYS A 42 -24.80 6.79 12.90
C LYS A 42 -23.74 6.89 11.81
N TYR A 43 -23.09 8.05 11.66
CA TYR A 43 -22.01 8.24 10.67
C TYR A 43 -20.79 7.37 10.95
N LYS A 44 -20.39 7.19 12.22
CA LYS A 44 -19.29 6.29 12.57
C LYS A 44 -19.60 4.83 12.25
N ILE A 45 -20.83 4.38 12.49
CA ILE A 45 -21.27 3.03 12.13
C ILE A 45 -21.32 2.85 10.61
N GLY A 46 -21.83 3.86 9.89
CA GLY A 46 -21.79 3.89 8.43
C GLY A 46 -20.36 3.83 7.89
N ALA A 47 -19.43 4.57 8.49
CA ALA A 47 -18.01 4.55 8.12
C ALA A 47 -17.39 3.16 8.28
N ILE A 48 -17.71 2.41 9.36
CA ILE A 48 -17.26 1.02 9.53
C ILE A 48 -17.71 0.17 8.34
N ALA A 49 -18.99 0.24 7.96
CA ALA A 49 -19.53 -0.56 6.85
C ALA A 49 -18.91 -0.15 5.50
N ALA A 50 -18.84 1.15 5.22
CA ALA A 50 -18.31 1.68 3.97
C ALA A 50 -16.82 1.36 3.78
N ILE A 51 -16.00 1.56 4.81
CA ILE A 51 -14.55 1.29 4.77
C ILE A 51 -14.31 -0.22 4.67
N LEU A 52 -15.07 -1.05 5.39
CA LEU A 52 -14.97 -2.50 5.28
C LEU A 52 -15.29 -2.98 3.86
N ALA A 53 -16.36 -2.46 3.25
CA ALA A 53 -16.74 -2.79 1.89
C ALA A 53 -15.69 -2.31 0.88
N ALA A 54 -15.25 -1.06 0.98
CA ALA A 54 -14.24 -0.47 0.09
C ALA A 54 -12.91 -1.23 0.17
N SER A 55 -12.41 -1.50 1.38
CA SER A 55 -11.16 -2.24 1.58
C SER A 55 -11.25 -3.69 1.11
N ALA A 56 -12.34 -4.41 1.41
CA ALA A 56 -12.55 -5.77 0.96
C ALA A 56 -12.61 -5.87 -0.56
N VAL A 57 -13.37 -4.99 -1.22
CA VAL A 57 -13.42 -4.97 -2.69
C VAL A 57 -12.05 -4.59 -3.26
N GLY A 58 -11.39 -3.58 -2.70
CA GLY A 58 -10.06 -3.15 -3.13
C GLY A 58 -9.04 -4.28 -3.10
N VAL A 59 -8.93 -5.04 -2.01
CA VAL A 59 -7.95 -6.11 -1.86
C VAL A 59 -8.29 -7.37 -2.66
N PHE A 60 -9.56 -7.77 -2.70
CA PHE A 60 -9.97 -9.01 -3.35
C PHE A 60 -10.16 -8.89 -4.87
N LEU A 61 -10.40 -7.69 -5.40
CA LEU A 61 -10.61 -7.49 -6.83
C LEU A 61 -9.39 -7.88 -7.70
N PRO A 62 -8.14 -7.47 -7.38
CA PRO A 62 -6.94 -7.94 -8.07
C PRO A 62 -6.73 -9.45 -7.98
N ILE A 63 -7.10 -10.05 -6.84
CA ILE A 63 -6.94 -11.47 -6.55
C ILE A 63 -7.93 -12.30 -7.40
N ALA A 64 -9.19 -11.88 -7.45
CA ALA A 64 -10.25 -12.48 -8.26
C ALA A 64 -10.07 -12.20 -9.77
N GLY A 65 -9.34 -11.14 -10.11
CA GLY A 65 -9.05 -10.70 -11.48
C GLY A 65 -8.37 -11.74 -12.37
N LYS A 66 -7.84 -12.84 -11.82
CA LYS A 66 -7.34 -13.99 -12.61
C LYS A 66 -8.39 -14.55 -13.57
N ASN A 67 -9.67 -14.47 -13.20
CA ASN A 67 -10.79 -14.99 -14.00
C ASN A 67 -11.29 -14.00 -15.07
N PHE A 68 -10.87 -12.74 -15.03
CA PHE A 68 -11.32 -11.70 -15.95
C PHE A 68 -10.16 -11.23 -16.84
N PRO A 69 -10.22 -11.38 -18.18
CA PRO A 69 -9.13 -11.03 -19.09
C PRO A 69 -8.63 -9.58 -18.97
N ALA A 70 -9.52 -8.65 -18.58
CA ALA A 70 -9.19 -7.25 -18.38
C ALA A 70 -8.50 -6.93 -17.04
N LEU A 71 -8.60 -7.80 -16.05
CA LEU A 71 -8.01 -7.63 -14.70
C LEU A 71 -6.88 -8.64 -14.43
N GLN A 72 -6.53 -9.47 -15.41
CA GLN A 72 -5.36 -10.34 -15.30
C GLN A 72 -4.10 -9.49 -15.08
N PRO A 73 -3.15 -9.95 -14.24
CA PRO A 73 -1.91 -9.21 -13.95
C PRO A 73 -1.11 -8.81 -15.20
N GLY A 74 -1.24 -9.58 -16.29
CA GLY A 74 -0.62 -9.31 -17.58
C GLY A 74 -1.32 -8.24 -18.43
N SER A 75 -2.49 -7.73 -18.05
CA SER A 75 -3.24 -6.77 -18.87
C SER A 75 -2.70 -5.34 -18.74
N ASN A 76 -2.84 -4.54 -19.80
CA ASN A 76 -2.47 -3.12 -19.73
C ASN A 76 -3.36 -2.36 -18.73
N LEU A 77 -4.64 -2.75 -18.61
CA LEU A 77 -5.57 -2.11 -17.69
C LEU A 77 -5.13 -2.32 -16.23
N PHE A 78 -4.79 -3.54 -15.83
CA PHE A 78 -4.27 -3.84 -14.50
C PHE A 78 -3.03 -2.98 -14.18
N PHE A 79 -2.12 -2.84 -15.14
CA PHE A 79 -0.93 -2.03 -14.98
C PHE A 79 -1.25 -0.53 -14.76
N LEU A 80 -2.23 0.02 -15.48
CA LEU A 80 -2.69 1.41 -15.28
C LEU A 80 -3.35 1.60 -13.91
N ILE A 81 -4.19 0.65 -13.49
CA ILE A 81 -4.84 0.66 -12.18
C ILE A 81 -3.80 0.59 -11.05
N LYS A 82 -2.79 -0.27 -11.18
CA LYS A 82 -1.71 -0.40 -10.21
C LYS A 82 -0.90 0.90 -10.08
N ALA A 83 -0.60 1.56 -11.21
CA ALA A 83 0.08 2.86 -11.19
C ALA A 83 -0.78 3.98 -10.58
N PHE A 84 -2.08 3.99 -10.85
CA PHE A 84 -3.01 4.91 -10.19
C PHE A 84 -3.02 4.70 -8.68
N ALA A 85 -3.15 3.45 -8.24
CA ALA A 85 -3.13 3.08 -6.83
C ALA A 85 -1.81 3.48 -6.16
N ALA A 86 -0.67 3.25 -6.81
CA ALA A 86 0.63 3.69 -6.31
C ALA A 86 0.71 5.22 -6.15
N GLY A 87 0.09 5.99 -7.06
CA GLY A 87 -0.04 7.44 -6.92
C GLY A 87 -0.88 7.86 -5.72
N VAL A 88 -2.02 7.19 -5.49
CA VAL A 88 -2.86 7.41 -4.30
C VAL A 88 -2.05 7.14 -3.03
N ILE A 89 -1.39 5.99 -2.92
CA ILE A 89 -0.55 5.61 -1.75
C ILE A 89 0.56 6.65 -1.51
N LEU A 90 1.25 7.07 -2.57
CA LEU A 90 2.31 8.06 -2.48
C LEU A 90 1.79 9.41 -1.93
N SER A 91 0.64 9.85 -2.44
CA SER A 91 -0.01 11.08 -1.98
C SER A 91 -0.55 10.94 -0.56
N THR A 92 -1.09 9.78 -0.17
CA THR A 92 -1.52 9.52 1.20
C THR A 92 -0.34 9.68 2.17
N GLY A 93 0.83 9.10 1.85
CA GLY A 93 2.02 9.24 2.67
C GLY A 93 2.51 10.69 2.79
N PHE A 94 2.61 11.42 1.68
CA PHE A 94 3.19 12.77 1.67
C PHE A 94 2.24 13.91 2.08
N ILE A 95 0.96 13.82 1.72
CA ILE A 95 0.02 14.94 1.80
C ILE A 95 -0.97 14.76 2.95
N HIS A 96 -1.27 13.53 3.34
CA HIS A 96 -2.21 13.26 4.44
C HIS A 96 -1.46 12.90 5.73
N ILE A 97 -0.77 11.76 5.75
CA ILE A 97 -0.27 11.18 7.01
C ILE A 97 0.93 11.95 7.55
N LEU A 98 1.89 12.31 6.67
CA LEU A 98 3.10 13.00 7.13
C LEU A 98 2.78 14.40 7.71
N PRO A 99 1.96 15.24 7.07
CA PRO A 99 1.53 16.51 7.66
C PRO A 99 0.78 16.34 8.99
N ASP A 100 -0.15 15.40 9.11
CA ASP A 100 -0.87 15.12 10.36
C ASP A 100 0.10 14.76 11.50
N ALA A 101 1.15 13.99 11.19
CA ALA A 101 2.20 13.68 12.15
C ALA A 101 2.99 14.93 12.59
N PHE A 102 3.25 15.87 11.67
CA PHE A 102 3.86 17.16 12.01
C PHE A 102 2.94 18.02 12.88
N GLU A 103 1.64 18.05 12.62
CA GLU A 103 0.66 18.80 13.42
C GLU A 103 0.57 18.25 14.85
N ASN A 104 0.51 16.92 14.98
CA ASN A 104 0.47 16.26 16.29
C ASN A 104 1.75 16.53 17.12
N LEU A 105 2.93 16.42 16.51
CA LEU A 105 4.21 16.62 17.22
C LEU A 105 4.57 18.10 17.45
N ASN A 106 3.98 19.03 16.70
CA ASN A 106 4.14 20.48 16.91
C ASN A 106 2.93 21.12 17.59
N SER A 107 2.00 20.32 18.11
CA SER A 107 0.80 20.82 18.79
C SER A 107 1.16 21.75 19.97
N PRO A 108 0.41 22.84 20.18
CA PRO A 108 0.58 23.73 21.34
C PRO A 108 0.45 23.02 22.69
N CYS A 109 -0.17 21.84 22.72
CA CYS A 109 -0.29 21.00 23.92
C CYS A 109 1.04 20.33 24.33
N LEU A 110 2.07 20.39 23.48
CA LEU A 110 3.41 19.86 23.76
C LEU A 110 4.38 20.97 24.21
N LYS A 111 5.34 20.61 25.06
CA LYS A 111 6.40 21.54 25.47
C LYS A 111 7.25 21.94 24.25
N SER A 112 7.54 23.23 24.13
CA SER A 112 8.31 23.81 23.02
C SER A 112 9.69 23.18 22.82
N ARG A 113 10.28 22.60 23.87
CA ARG A 113 11.47 21.73 23.79
C ARG A 113 11.14 20.37 24.42
N PRO A 114 11.53 19.23 23.80
CA PRO A 114 12.27 19.13 22.53
C PRO A 114 11.37 19.24 21.28
N TRP A 115 10.05 19.04 21.41
CA TRP A 115 9.12 18.77 20.31
C TRP A 115 9.04 19.88 19.25
N GLY A 116 8.96 21.15 19.67
CA GLY A 116 8.94 22.29 18.74
C GLY A 116 10.32 22.73 18.23
N SER A 117 11.41 22.08 18.66
CA SER A 117 12.79 22.47 18.31
C SER A 117 13.46 21.55 17.30
N PHE A 118 12.90 20.36 17.06
CA PHE A 118 13.46 19.36 16.16
C PHE A 118 12.34 18.64 15.39
N PRO A 119 12.48 18.40 14.07
CA PRO A 119 11.44 17.77 13.25
C PRO A 119 11.36 16.26 13.50
N PHE A 120 10.82 15.85 14.65
CA PHE A 120 10.68 14.44 15.03
C PHE A 120 9.82 13.64 14.06
N ALA A 121 8.77 14.25 13.46
CA ALA A 121 7.98 13.59 12.42
C ALA A 121 8.85 13.23 11.21
N GLY A 122 9.64 14.18 10.69
CA GLY A 122 10.57 13.91 9.58
C GLY A 122 11.61 12.84 9.92
N LEU A 123 12.15 12.85 11.14
CA LEU A 123 13.07 11.80 11.60
C LEU A 123 12.38 10.42 11.64
N ALA A 124 11.19 10.33 12.22
CA ALA A 124 10.46 9.07 12.33
C ALA A 124 10.06 8.53 10.94
N ALA A 125 9.65 9.40 10.01
CA ALA A 125 9.37 9.01 8.63
C ALA A 125 10.63 8.50 7.92
N MET A 126 11.77 9.18 8.09
CA MET A 126 13.04 8.70 7.55
C MET A 126 13.42 7.33 8.12
N VAL A 127 13.28 7.13 9.44
CA VAL A 127 13.53 5.85 10.10
C VAL A 127 12.59 4.76 9.58
N GLY A 128 11.31 5.08 9.39
CA GLY A 128 10.34 4.18 8.77
C GLY A 128 10.80 3.72 7.38
N ALA A 129 11.09 4.67 6.49
CA ALA A 129 11.55 4.37 5.12
C ALA A 129 12.86 3.58 5.08
N LEU A 130 13.85 3.95 5.90
CA LEU A 130 15.12 3.22 5.98
C LEU A 130 14.95 1.83 6.59
N GLY A 131 14.10 1.69 7.60
CA GLY A 131 13.76 0.40 8.20
C GLY A 131 13.13 -0.55 7.18
N THR A 132 12.19 -0.04 6.39
CA THR A 132 11.60 -0.75 5.26
C THR A 132 12.66 -1.22 4.25
N LEU A 133 13.53 -0.31 3.80
CA LEU A 133 14.66 -0.65 2.91
C LEU A 133 15.55 -1.76 3.48
N MET A 134 15.87 -1.68 4.78
CA MET A 134 16.70 -2.67 5.46
C MET A 134 16.02 -4.04 5.47
N VAL A 135 14.71 -4.09 5.77
CA VAL A 135 13.92 -5.34 5.75
C VAL A 135 13.88 -5.93 4.34
N ASP A 136 13.57 -5.13 3.32
CA ASP A 136 13.50 -5.61 1.93
C ASP A 136 14.84 -6.12 1.42
N SER A 137 15.91 -5.39 1.75
CA SER A 137 17.29 -5.75 1.37
C SER A 137 17.74 -7.02 2.09
N PHE A 138 17.47 -7.13 3.40
CA PHE A 138 17.84 -8.29 4.19
C PHE A 138 17.07 -9.53 3.75
N ALA A 139 15.75 -9.43 3.61
CA ALA A 139 14.91 -10.53 3.19
C ALA A 139 15.32 -11.01 1.78
N THR A 140 15.46 -10.10 0.81
CA THR A 140 15.92 -10.44 -0.53
C THR A 140 17.30 -11.09 -0.51
N GLY A 141 18.24 -10.56 0.28
CA GLY A 141 19.60 -11.08 0.41
C GLY A 141 19.65 -12.47 1.05
N TYR A 142 18.87 -12.69 2.10
CA TYR A 142 18.75 -13.98 2.78
C TYR A 142 18.17 -15.04 1.86
N PHE A 143 17.06 -14.74 1.18
CA PHE A 143 16.46 -15.66 0.22
C PHE A 143 17.39 -15.98 -0.94
N ARG A 144 18.14 -14.98 -1.44
CA ARG A 144 19.15 -15.21 -2.47
C ARG A 144 20.17 -16.25 -2.01
N ARG A 145 20.74 -16.10 -0.81
CA ARG A 145 21.75 -17.04 -0.29
C ARG A 145 21.20 -18.46 -0.15
N VAL A 146 20.05 -18.62 0.50
CA VAL A 146 19.43 -19.93 0.70
C VAL A 146 19.11 -20.61 -0.63
N HIS A 147 18.61 -19.87 -1.63
CA HIS A 147 18.21 -20.44 -2.92
C HIS A 147 19.41 -20.80 -3.81
N PHE A 148 20.52 -20.07 -3.71
CA PHE A 148 21.76 -20.41 -4.43
C PHE A 148 22.55 -21.54 -3.75
N GLU A 149 22.49 -21.68 -2.41
CA GLU A 149 23.08 -22.82 -1.70
C GLU A 149 22.30 -24.13 -1.91
N SER A 150 20.99 -24.07 -2.16
CA SER A 150 20.14 -25.24 -2.34
C SER A 150 20.01 -25.73 -3.79
N LYS A 151 20.63 -25.04 -4.78
CA LYS A 151 20.95 -25.68 -6.06
C LYS A 151 22.34 -26.30 -5.93
N PRO A 152 22.47 -27.64 -5.84
CA PRO A 152 23.78 -28.24 -6.06
C PRO A 152 24.20 -27.81 -7.47
N LEU A 153 25.45 -27.38 -7.62
CA LEU A 153 26.11 -27.40 -8.91
C LEU A 153 25.93 -28.82 -9.45
N GLY A 154 24.97 -29.01 -10.35
CA GLY A 154 24.97 -30.12 -11.27
C GLY A 154 26.24 -29.94 -12.09
N LEU A 155 27.32 -30.53 -11.59
CA LEU A 155 28.44 -30.91 -12.43
C LEU A 155 27.83 -31.84 -13.46
N ASP A 156 27.62 -31.33 -14.66
CA ASP A 156 27.31 -32.12 -15.85
C ASP A 156 28.45 -33.12 -16.02
N GLU A 157 28.24 -34.32 -15.48
CA GLU A 157 29.06 -35.48 -15.72
C GLU A 157 28.60 -36.11 -17.05
N GLU A 158 29.02 -35.54 -18.18
CA GLU A 158 29.09 -36.26 -19.46
C GLU A 158 30.40 -35.96 -20.21
N THR A 159 31.39 -36.79 -19.89
CA THR A 159 32.14 -37.65 -20.84
C THR A 159 32.90 -37.01 -22.04
N ARG A 160 34.24 -37.08 -21.91
CA ARG A 160 35.30 -37.35 -22.93
C ARG A 160 35.77 -36.23 -23.89
N GLY A 161 37.05 -35.88 -23.73
CA GLY A 161 37.92 -35.38 -24.81
C GLY A 161 39.21 -34.78 -24.25
N GLU A 162 40.34 -35.43 -24.54
CA GLU A 162 41.71 -35.04 -24.17
C GLU A 162 42.05 -33.59 -24.56
N HIS A 163 42.71 -32.83 -23.67
CA HIS A 163 43.98 -32.17 -23.96
C HIS A 163 44.58 -31.51 -22.70
N ALA A 164 45.90 -31.63 -22.61
CA ALA A 164 46.73 -31.33 -21.46
C ALA A 164 47.04 -29.84 -21.28
N GLY A 165 47.26 -29.47 -20.01
CA GLY A 165 48.24 -28.44 -19.63
C GLY A 165 47.74 -26.99 -19.65
N HIS A 166 47.36 -26.46 -18.48
CA HIS A 166 48.13 -25.40 -17.80
C HIS A 166 47.39 -24.94 -16.54
N VAL A 167 48.11 -24.97 -15.42
CA VAL A 167 47.73 -24.31 -14.17
C VAL A 167 47.96 -22.82 -14.35
N HIS A 168 46.91 -22.01 -14.26
CA HIS A 168 47.06 -20.59 -13.94
C HIS A 168 45.99 -20.13 -12.97
N LEU A 169 46.40 -20.01 -11.71
CA LEU A 169 45.73 -19.22 -10.69
C LEU A 169 45.86 -17.74 -11.09
N HIS A 170 44.74 -17.10 -11.41
CA HIS A 170 44.65 -15.63 -11.49
C HIS A 170 43.33 -15.16 -10.88
N THR A 171 43.44 -14.65 -9.66
CA THR A 171 42.48 -13.78 -8.99
C THR A 171 42.50 -12.40 -9.63
N HIS A 172 41.49 -12.07 -10.45
CA HIS A 172 41.18 -10.68 -10.79
C HIS A 172 39.68 -10.43 -10.79
N ALA A 173 39.26 -9.50 -9.93
CA ALA A 173 37.95 -8.90 -9.89
C ALA A 173 37.67 -8.17 -11.21
N THR A 174 36.74 -8.69 -12.01
CA THR A 174 36.15 -7.96 -13.13
C THR A 174 34.66 -8.29 -13.24
N HIS A 175 33.86 -7.23 -13.34
CA HIS A 175 32.50 -7.16 -13.88
C HIS A 175 31.65 -8.45 -13.86
N GLY A 176 30.80 -8.59 -12.85
CA GLY A 176 29.81 -9.66 -12.78
C GLY A 176 28.67 -9.46 -13.78
N HIS A 177 28.86 -9.89 -15.04
CA HIS A 177 27.78 -10.28 -15.94
C HIS A 177 27.71 -11.81 -15.97
N ALA A 178 27.06 -12.39 -14.96
CA ALA A 178 26.72 -13.81 -14.97
C ALA A 178 25.42 -14.01 -15.74
N HIS A 179 25.51 -14.48 -16.97
CA HIS A 179 24.38 -15.09 -17.69
C HIS A 179 24.13 -16.48 -17.09
N GLY A 180 23.30 -16.54 -16.05
CA GLY A 180 22.71 -17.81 -15.61
C GLY A 180 21.67 -18.27 -16.64
N PRO A 181 21.49 -19.59 -16.85
CA PRO A 181 20.53 -20.08 -17.82
C PRO A 181 19.13 -19.70 -17.34
N ALA A 182 18.45 -18.88 -18.15
CA ALA A 182 17.04 -18.59 -17.96
C ALA A 182 16.26 -19.88 -18.20
N SER A 183 15.89 -20.57 -17.11
CA SER A 183 14.82 -21.56 -17.14
C SER A 183 13.53 -20.79 -17.42
N ALA A 184 13.23 -20.59 -18.70
CA ALA A 184 11.99 -20.01 -19.18
C ALA A 184 10.86 -21.01 -18.91
N SER A 185 10.20 -20.86 -17.76
CA SER A 185 8.84 -21.36 -17.59
C SER A 185 7.89 -20.40 -18.33
N PRO A 186 6.79 -20.92 -18.91
CA PRO A 186 5.83 -20.07 -19.59
C PRO A 186 5.16 -19.17 -18.55
N GLU A 187 5.25 -17.84 -18.76
CA GLU A 187 4.86 -16.71 -17.88
C GLU A 187 5.91 -16.17 -16.88
N GLY A 188 7.04 -15.67 -17.40
CA GLY A 188 7.44 -14.25 -17.24
C GLY A 188 7.92 -13.69 -15.88
N LEU A 189 7.87 -14.42 -14.76
CA LEU A 189 8.43 -13.96 -13.47
C LEU A 189 9.39 -15.00 -12.89
N THR A 190 10.58 -14.56 -12.47
CA THR A 190 11.55 -15.45 -11.81
C THR A 190 11.08 -15.80 -10.39
N ASP A 191 11.55 -16.91 -9.82
CA ASP A 191 11.25 -17.25 -8.41
C ASP A 191 11.70 -16.16 -7.44
N LEU A 192 12.75 -15.40 -7.81
CA LEU A 192 13.21 -14.23 -7.07
C LEU A 192 12.18 -13.10 -7.10
N ASP A 193 11.49 -12.86 -8.22
CA ASP A 193 10.44 -11.85 -8.32
C ASP A 193 9.24 -12.22 -7.45
N ARG A 194 8.88 -13.50 -7.39
CA ARG A 194 7.81 -14.00 -6.50
C ARG A 194 8.16 -13.80 -5.03
N ILE A 195 9.39 -14.10 -4.65
CA ILE A 195 9.87 -13.90 -3.28
C ILE A 195 9.84 -12.42 -2.91
N ARG A 196 10.29 -11.53 -3.80
CA ARG A 196 10.20 -10.08 -3.59
C ARG A 196 8.77 -9.64 -3.37
N TYR A 197 7.83 -10.05 -4.23
CA TYR A 197 6.41 -9.74 -4.02
C TYR A 197 5.86 -10.24 -2.69
N ARG A 198 6.35 -11.38 -2.17
CA ARG A 198 5.97 -11.86 -0.83
C ARG A 198 6.48 -10.92 0.25
N VAL A 199 7.76 -10.57 0.23
CA VAL A 199 8.37 -9.63 1.19
C VAL A 199 7.66 -8.28 1.13
N THR A 200 7.56 -7.69 -0.06
CA THR A 200 6.82 -6.43 -0.32
C THR A 200 5.41 -6.51 0.23
N SER A 201 4.65 -7.58 -0.04
CA SER A 201 3.28 -7.70 0.46
C SER A 201 3.18 -7.78 1.99
N GLN A 202 4.14 -8.42 2.67
CA GLN A 202 4.16 -8.53 4.12
C GLN A 202 4.58 -7.21 4.79
N VAL A 203 5.57 -6.54 4.21
CA VAL A 203 6.06 -5.24 4.69
C VAL A 203 4.99 -4.15 4.46
N LEU A 204 4.34 -4.18 3.30
CA LEU A 204 3.21 -3.30 2.99
C LEU A 204 2.04 -3.54 3.93
N GLU A 205 1.66 -4.80 4.16
CA GLU A 205 0.60 -5.15 5.11
C GLU A 205 0.92 -4.67 6.53
N LEU A 206 2.15 -4.84 7.01
CA LEU A 206 2.56 -4.34 8.32
C LEU A 206 2.46 -2.81 8.43
N GLY A 207 2.96 -2.09 7.42
CA GLY A 207 2.88 -0.62 7.39
C GLY A 207 1.45 -0.11 7.38
N ILE A 208 0.59 -0.74 6.57
CA ILE A 208 -0.83 -0.42 6.50
C ILE A 208 -1.53 -0.72 7.83
N ILE A 209 -1.27 -1.86 8.47
CA ILE A 209 -1.90 -2.22 9.75
C ILE A 209 -1.60 -1.18 10.82
N VAL A 210 -0.33 -0.76 10.96
CA VAL A 210 0.07 0.20 11.99
C VAL A 210 -0.68 1.53 11.85
N HIS A 211 -0.74 2.09 10.63
CA HIS A 211 -1.46 3.35 10.39
C HIS A 211 -2.99 3.19 10.46
N SER A 212 -3.52 2.08 9.91
CA SER A 212 -4.95 1.79 9.86
C SER A 212 -5.59 1.68 11.25
N VAL A 213 -4.86 1.16 12.24
CA VAL A 213 -5.35 1.14 13.64
C VAL A 213 -5.48 2.56 14.18
N ILE A 214 -4.46 3.38 13.99
CA ILE A 214 -4.38 4.73 14.57
C ILE A 214 -5.45 5.63 13.97
N ILE A 215 -5.55 5.66 12.63
CA ILE A 215 -6.55 6.47 11.94
C ILE A 215 -7.97 5.99 12.24
N GLY A 216 -8.16 4.67 12.41
CA GLY A 216 -9.42 4.10 12.85
C GLY A 216 -9.82 4.59 14.24
N ILE A 217 -8.90 4.53 15.22
CA ILE A 217 -9.16 5.04 16.57
C ILE A 217 -9.48 6.54 16.53
N ALA A 218 -8.70 7.34 15.80
CA ALA A 218 -8.91 8.78 15.67
C ALA A 218 -10.29 9.13 15.08
N MET A 219 -10.72 8.44 14.01
CA MET A 219 -12.08 8.58 13.48
C MET A 219 -13.14 8.17 14.52
N GLY A 220 -12.91 7.07 15.24
CA GLY A 220 -13.81 6.56 16.26
C GLY A 220 -13.98 7.50 17.45
N THR A 221 -12.94 8.26 17.82
CA THR A 221 -12.97 9.23 18.92
C THR A 221 -13.49 10.60 18.49
N SER A 222 -13.37 10.96 17.21
CA SER A 222 -13.83 12.26 16.67
C SER A 222 -15.30 12.55 16.98
N GLN A 223 -15.63 13.77 17.41
CA GLN A 223 -17.01 14.16 17.74
C GLN A 223 -17.67 15.07 16.69
N SER A 224 -16.90 15.56 15.73
CA SER A 224 -17.35 16.53 14.73
C SER A 224 -17.79 15.85 13.43
N LEU A 225 -19.02 16.14 12.99
CA LEU A 225 -19.52 15.66 11.70
C LEU A 225 -18.78 16.28 10.51
N ASP A 226 -18.26 17.49 10.68
CA ASP A 226 -17.48 18.19 9.66
C ASP A 226 -16.09 17.55 9.46
N THR A 227 -15.61 16.79 10.45
CA THR A 227 -14.40 15.97 10.34
C THR A 227 -14.74 14.54 9.88
N ILE A 228 -15.79 13.92 10.43
CA ILE A 228 -16.12 12.52 10.15
C ILE A 228 -16.54 12.30 8.69
N LYS A 229 -17.35 13.19 8.10
CA LYS A 229 -17.85 12.98 6.73
C LYS A 229 -16.73 13.02 5.69
N PRO A 230 -15.87 14.05 5.66
CA PRO A 230 -14.76 14.07 4.72
C PRO A 230 -13.74 12.96 5.00
N LEU A 231 -13.41 12.71 6.26
CA LEU A 231 -12.48 11.64 6.64
C LEU A 231 -13.02 10.26 6.22
N MET A 232 -14.32 9.99 6.34
CA MET A 232 -14.95 8.77 5.84
C MET A 232 -14.80 8.64 4.32
N ALA A 233 -15.04 9.71 3.58
CA ALA A 233 -14.89 9.71 2.13
C ALA A 233 -13.43 9.49 1.70
N ALA A 234 -12.49 10.18 2.37
CA ALA A 234 -11.06 10.06 2.13
C ALA A 234 -10.58 8.65 2.44
N LEU A 235 -10.91 8.10 3.62
CA LEU A 235 -10.58 6.72 4.03
C LEU A 235 -11.14 5.70 3.04
N CYS A 236 -12.41 5.78 2.66
CA CYS A 236 -12.97 4.84 1.68
C CYS A 236 -12.21 4.87 0.35
N PHE A 237 -11.83 6.07 -0.11
CA PHE A 237 -11.11 6.24 -1.37
C PHE A 237 -9.69 5.67 -1.31
N HIS A 238 -8.85 6.11 -0.37
CA HIS A 238 -7.47 5.62 -0.34
C HIS A 238 -7.37 4.17 0.12
N GLN A 239 -8.19 3.72 1.08
CA GLN A 239 -8.19 2.32 1.53
C GLN A 239 -8.62 1.37 0.39
N PHE A 240 -9.53 1.79 -0.50
CA PHE A 240 -9.84 1.01 -1.70
C PHE A 240 -8.60 0.83 -2.59
N PHE A 241 -7.89 1.92 -2.91
CA PHE A 241 -6.73 1.87 -3.80
C PHE A 241 -5.48 1.28 -3.15
N GLU A 242 -5.27 1.45 -1.86
CA GLU A 242 -4.29 0.72 -1.06
C GLU A 242 -4.55 -0.79 -1.14
N GLY A 243 -5.83 -1.19 -1.04
CA GLY A 243 -6.24 -2.57 -1.21
C GLY A 243 -5.91 -3.10 -2.60
N ILE A 244 -6.16 -2.30 -3.64
CA ILE A 244 -5.80 -2.66 -5.02
C ILE A 244 -4.29 -2.87 -5.16
N GLY A 245 -3.47 -2.00 -4.56
CA GLY A 245 -2.01 -2.13 -4.53
C GLY A 245 -1.55 -3.42 -3.84
N LEU A 246 -2.01 -3.65 -2.61
CA LEU A 246 -1.69 -4.84 -1.81
C LEU A 246 -2.19 -6.13 -2.50
N GLY A 247 -3.44 -6.14 -2.94
CA GLY A 247 -4.05 -7.26 -3.66
C GLY A 247 -3.31 -7.60 -4.95
N GLY A 248 -2.79 -6.59 -5.65
CA GLY A 248 -1.95 -6.78 -6.84
C GLY A 248 -0.60 -7.43 -6.53
N CYS A 249 0.02 -7.11 -5.40
CA CYS A 249 1.22 -7.79 -4.90
C CYS A 249 0.91 -9.24 -4.48
N ILE A 250 -0.18 -9.45 -3.72
CA ILE A 250 -0.64 -10.78 -3.28
C ILE A 250 -0.94 -11.70 -4.48
N ALA A 251 -1.58 -11.16 -5.53
CA ALA A 251 -1.92 -11.91 -6.73
C ALA A 251 -0.69 -12.47 -7.45
N GLN A 252 0.44 -11.76 -7.39
CA GLN A 252 1.73 -12.13 -8.00
C GLN A 252 2.64 -12.95 -7.07
N ALA A 253 2.51 -12.78 -5.75
CA ALA A 253 3.30 -13.46 -4.71
C ALA A 253 3.04 -14.98 -4.59
N SER A 254 2.02 -15.51 -5.27
CA SER A 254 1.71 -16.96 -5.31
C SER A 254 1.61 -17.59 -3.91
N PHE A 255 0.88 -16.93 -3.01
CA PHE A 255 0.60 -17.44 -1.67
C PHE A 255 -0.43 -18.58 -1.68
N LYS A 256 -0.45 -19.38 -0.60
CA LYS A 256 -1.53 -20.34 -0.35
C LYS A 256 -2.83 -19.59 -0.05
N SER A 257 -3.99 -20.13 -0.44
CA SER A 257 -5.30 -19.48 -0.25
C SER A 257 -5.57 -19.05 1.19
N ARG A 258 -5.13 -19.83 2.19
CA ARG A 258 -5.25 -19.45 3.61
C ARG A 258 -4.52 -18.14 3.94
N SER A 259 -3.32 -17.95 3.40
CA SER A 259 -2.55 -16.71 3.58
C SER A 259 -3.21 -15.55 2.86
N ILE A 260 -3.68 -15.76 1.62
CA ILE A 260 -4.39 -14.74 0.84
C ILE A 260 -5.63 -14.24 1.59
N ILE A 261 -6.46 -15.16 2.10
CA ILE A 261 -7.66 -14.81 2.87
C ILE A 261 -7.28 -14.12 4.17
N SER A 262 -6.28 -14.64 4.89
CA SER A 262 -5.80 -14.02 6.13
C SER A 262 -5.35 -12.58 5.91
N MET A 263 -4.54 -12.34 4.89
CA MET A 263 -4.01 -11.00 4.60
C MET A 263 -5.13 -10.04 4.17
N GLY A 264 -6.05 -10.50 3.33
CA GLY A 264 -7.22 -9.71 2.94
C GLY A 264 -8.14 -9.37 4.12
N LEU A 265 -8.30 -10.28 5.08
CA LEU A 265 -9.06 -10.03 6.31
C LEU A 265 -8.37 -9.04 7.24
N PHE A 266 -7.06 -9.18 7.47
CA PHE A 266 -6.32 -8.21 8.29
C PHE A 266 -6.39 -6.81 7.67
N PHE A 267 -6.16 -6.69 6.37
CA PHE A 267 -6.26 -5.42 5.64
C PHE A 267 -7.64 -4.76 5.79
N SER A 268 -8.72 -5.54 5.63
CA SER A 268 -10.08 -5.00 5.61
C SER A 268 -10.68 -4.76 7.00
N LEU A 269 -10.30 -5.54 8.02
CA LEU A 269 -10.87 -5.44 9.37
C LEU A 269 -10.13 -4.46 10.27
N THR A 270 -8.87 -4.14 10.00
CA THR A 270 -8.05 -3.33 10.91
C THR A 270 -8.65 -1.94 11.18
N THR A 271 -9.01 -1.18 10.14
CA THR A 271 -9.60 0.15 10.29
C THR A 271 -10.99 0.10 10.95
N PRO A 272 -11.95 -0.75 10.51
CA PRO A 272 -13.24 -0.91 11.21
C PRO A 272 -13.11 -1.26 12.69
N VAL A 273 -12.18 -2.16 13.04
CA VAL A 273 -11.90 -2.51 14.44
C VAL A 273 -11.33 -1.30 15.19
N GLY A 274 -10.41 -0.55 14.57
CA GLY A 274 -9.90 0.70 15.12
C GLY A 274 -11.01 1.70 15.42
N ILE A 275 -11.96 1.90 14.50
CA ILE A 275 -13.12 2.79 14.70
C ILE A 275 -14.00 2.29 15.85
N ALA A 276 -14.30 0.99 15.90
CA ALA A 276 -15.09 0.42 16.98
C ALA A 276 -14.42 0.60 18.35
N VAL A 277 -13.10 0.39 18.42
CA VAL A 277 -12.30 0.65 19.63
C VAL A 277 -12.35 2.14 19.99
N GLY A 278 -12.15 3.03 19.01
CA GLY A 278 -12.24 4.48 19.19
C GLY A 278 -13.57 4.94 19.76
N ILE A 279 -14.69 4.40 19.25
CA ILE A 279 -16.04 4.64 19.80
C ILE A 279 -16.10 4.17 21.26
N GLY A 280 -15.55 3.00 21.58
CA GLY A 280 -15.56 2.45 22.93
C GLY A 280 -14.77 3.28 23.95
N ILE A 281 -13.67 3.90 23.54
CA ILE A 281 -12.79 4.68 24.41
C ILE A 281 -13.02 6.19 24.37
N MET A 282 -13.94 6.69 23.54
CA MET A 282 -14.10 8.14 23.28
C MET A 282 -14.38 8.99 24.52
N ASN A 283 -14.92 8.42 25.60
CA ASN A 283 -15.20 9.14 26.85
C ASN A 283 -14.01 9.22 27.80
N ILE A 284 -12.96 8.41 27.58
CA ILE A 284 -11.77 8.32 28.45
C ILE A 284 -10.47 8.69 27.71
N TYR A 285 -10.52 8.74 26.39
CA TYR A 285 -9.39 9.12 25.55
C TYR A 285 -9.38 10.64 25.34
N ASP A 286 -8.29 11.27 25.75
CA ASP A 286 -8.02 12.68 25.46
C ASP A 286 -6.98 12.79 24.33
N GLU A 287 -7.48 13.12 23.14
CA GLU A 287 -6.69 13.31 21.92
C GLU A 287 -5.68 14.46 22.04
N ASN A 288 -5.93 15.42 22.93
CA ASN A 288 -5.04 16.56 23.17
C ASN A 288 -3.99 16.27 24.26
N SER A 289 -4.02 15.08 24.87
CA SER A 289 -3.06 14.73 25.89
C SER A 289 -1.65 14.62 25.28
N PRO A 290 -0.59 15.08 25.97
CA PRO A 290 0.77 15.02 25.44
C PRO A 290 1.21 13.61 25.02
N LYS A 291 0.74 12.58 25.73
CA LYS A 291 1.08 11.19 25.43
C LYS A 291 0.41 10.72 24.13
N ALA A 292 -0.87 11.06 23.93
CA ALA A 292 -1.60 10.72 22.70
C ALA A 292 -0.91 11.34 21.49
N LEU A 293 -0.68 12.65 21.54
CA LEU A 293 -0.02 13.41 20.46
C LEU A 293 1.37 12.86 20.10
N ILE A 294 2.19 12.52 21.10
CA ILE A 294 3.53 11.98 20.87
C ILE A 294 3.46 10.60 20.20
N ILE A 295 2.61 9.69 20.72
CA ILE A 295 2.52 8.32 20.20
C ILE A 295 1.94 8.34 18.80
N GLN A 296 0.82 9.05 18.60
CA GLN A 296 0.15 9.18 17.32
C GLN A 296 1.09 9.80 16.28
N GLY A 297 1.69 10.96 16.60
CA GLY A 297 2.58 11.64 15.67
C GLY A 297 3.84 10.85 15.30
N LEU A 298 4.45 10.11 16.23
CA LEU A 298 5.60 9.25 15.90
C LEU A 298 5.23 8.05 15.02
N LEU A 299 4.11 7.39 15.33
CA LEU A 299 3.66 6.22 14.60
C LEU A 299 3.13 6.58 13.21
N ASP A 300 2.36 7.67 13.08
CA ASP A 300 1.90 8.19 11.79
C ASP A 300 3.06 8.62 10.92
N ALA A 301 4.05 9.34 11.48
CA ALA A 301 5.25 9.69 10.75
C ALA A 301 6.01 8.45 10.25
N ALA A 302 6.24 7.45 11.12
CA ALA A 302 6.90 6.22 10.73
C ALA A 302 6.13 5.49 9.62
N ALA A 303 4.79 5.40 9.74
CA ALA A 303 3.95 4.77 8.74
C ALA A 303 3.93 5.53 7.40
N ALA A 304 3.92 6.87 7.42
CA ALA A 304 4.08 7.68 6.22
C ALA A 304 5.40 7.37 5.51
N GLY A 305 6.49 7.24 6.26
CA GLY A 305 7.79 6.81 5.74
C GLY A 305 7.75 5.44 5.05
N ILE A 306 7.08 4.47 5.67
CA ILE A 306 6.87 3.13 5.09
C ILE A 306 6.08 3.23 3.78
N LEU A 307 4.96 3.95 3.76
CA LEU A 307 4.11 4.10 2.57
C LEU A 307 4.81 4.83 1.42
N ILE A 308 5.58 5.88 1.73
CA ILE A 308 6.38 6.60 0.73
C ILE A 308 7.40 5.67 0.09
N TYR A 309 8.14 4.90 0.90
CA TYR A 309 9.09 3.93 0.37
C TYR A 309 8.37 2.87 -0.48
N MET A 310 7.28 2.31 0.03
CA MET A 310 6.50 1.29 -0.68
C MET A 310 5.99 1.78 -2.04
N ALA A 311 5.46 2.99 -2.10
CA ALA A 311 4.99 3.56 -3.35
C ALA A 311 6.13 3.79 -4.34
N LEU A 312 7.21 4.46 -3.93
CA LEU A 312 8.31 4.83 -4.84
C LEU A 312 9.15 3.62 -5.28
N VAL A 313 9.53 2.76 -4.34
CA VAL A 313 10.50 1.68 -4.58
C VAL A 313 9.79 0.40 -4.99
N ASP A 314 8.80 -0.04 -4.20
CA ASP A 314 8.24 -1.38 -4.35
C ASP A 314 7.14 -1.46 -5.42
N LEU A 315 6.40 -0.37 -5.64
CA LEU A 315 5.39 -0.32 -6.69
C LEU A 315 5.94 0.37 -7.95
N LEU A 316 6.36 1.63 -7.83
CA LEU A 316 6.69 2.45 -9.00
C LEU A 316 8.01 2.06 -9.65
N ALA A 317 9.11 1.95 -8.91
CA ALA A 317 10.39 1.62 -9.52
C ALA A 317 10.36 0.24 -10.20
N GLN A 318 9.71 -0.76 -9.59
CA GLN A 318 9.56 -2.08 -10.19
C GLN A 318 8.78 -2.04 -11.51
N ASP A 319 7.64 -1.35 -11.54
CA ASP A 319 6.78 -1.29 -12.71
C ASP A 319 7.38 -0.41 -13.82
N PHE A 320 7.94 0.75 -13.47
CA PHE A 320 8.49 1.71 -14.43
C PHE A 320 9.82 1.28 -15.05
N MET A 321 10.61 0.48 -14.33
CA MET A 321 11.85 -0.09 -14.84
C MET A 321 11.64 -1.42 -15.57
N SER A 322 10.39 -1.90 -15.69
CA SER A 322 10.09 -3.13 -16.42
C SER A 322 10.34 -2.96 -17.95
N PRO A 323 10.91 -3.98 -18.63
CA PRO A 323 11.11 -3.94 -20.09
C PRO A 323 9.80 -3.71 -20.86
N ARG A 324 8.68 -4.18 -20.30
CA ARG A 324 7.34 -3.99 -20.86
C ARG A 324 6.96 -2.51 -20.98
N LEU A 325 7.24 -1.70 -19.96
CA LEU A 325 6.91 -0.28 -20.00
C LEU A 325 7.88 0.49 -20.89
N GLN A 326 9.18 0.19 -20.75
CA GLN A 326 10.27 0.84 -21.50
C GLN A 326 10.17 0.62 -23.02
N SER A 327 9.63 -0.52 -23.45
CA SER A 327 9.47 -0.84 -24.87
C SER A 327 8.26 -0.17 -25.55
N SER A 328 7.36 0.49 -24.79
CA SER A 328 6.14 1.06 -25.34
C SER A 328 5.88 2.50 -24.85
N SER A 329 6.19 3.49 -25.70
CA SER A 329 5.98 4.92 -25.37
C SER A 329 4.52 5.25 -25.05
N LYS A 330 3.56 4.57 -25.70
CA LYS A 330 2.12 4.77 -25.46
C LYS A 330 1.71 4.27 -24.07
N LEU A 331 2.21 3.09 -23.66
CA LEU A 331 1.93 2.55 -22.34
C LEU A 331 2.64 3.39 -21.27
N PHE A 332 3.90 3.78 -21.50
CA PHE A 332 4.65 4.66 -20.61
C PHE A 332 3.90 5.96 -20.33
N LEU A 333 3.45 6.67 -21.36
CA LEU A 333 2.69 7.91 -21.19
C LEU A 333 1.37 7.67 -20.44
N ALA A 334 0.62 6.62 -20.80
CA ALA A 334 -0.64 6.31 -20.15
C ALA A 334 -0.48 5.98 -18.66
N THR A 335 0.57 5.23 -18.30
CA THR A 335 0.90 4.90 -16.92
C THR A 335 1.32 6.14 -16.12
N ASN A 336 2.12 7.05 -16.68
CA ASN A 336 2.47 8.31 -16.04
C ASN A 336 1.25 9.19 -15.78
N ILE A 337 0.35 9.32 -16.76
CA ILE A 337 -0.92 10.05 -16.58
C ILE A 337 -1.75 9.40 -15.47
N SER A 338 -1.87 8.07 -15.47
CA SER A 338 -2.61 7.32 -14.45
C SER A 338 -2.05 7.57 -13.04
N LEU A 339 -0.72 7.52 -12.91
CA LEU A 339 0.01 7.82 -11.68
C LEU A 339 -0.28 9.24 -11.18
N LEU A 340 -0.11 10.25 -12.04
CA LEU A 340 -0.34 11.65 -11.68
C LEU A 340 -1.80 11.92 -11.32
N LEU A 341 -2.75 11.28 -12.01
CA LEU A 341 -4.17 11.37 -11.68
C LEU A 341 -4.48 10.77 -10.30
N GLY A 342 -3.91 9.61 -9.98
CA GLY A 342 -4.07 8.99 -8.65
C GLY A 342 -3.53 9.88 -7.54
N ALA A 343 -2.31 10.39 -7.71
CA ALA A 343 -1.70 11.32 -6.75
C ALA A 343 -2.49 12.63 -6.63
N GLY A 344 -2.89 13.22 -7.76
CA GLY A 344 -3.65 14.48 -7.78
C GLY A 344 -5.04 14.36 -7.15
N LEU A 345 -5.76 13.26 -7.39
CA LEU A 345 -7.08 13.04 -6.78
C LEU A 345 -6.99 12.89 -5.26
N MET A 346 -6.01 12.11 -4.77
CA MET A 346 -5.79 11.97 -3.34
C MET A 346 -5.35 13.30 -2.70
N ALA A 347 -4.52 14.08 -3.37
CA ALA A 347 -4.13 15.42 -2.91
C ALA A 347 -5.32 16.37 -2.79
N VAL A 348 -6.28 16.33 -3.72
CA VAL A 348 -7.51 17.14 -3.67
C VAL A 348 -8.42 16.69 -2.53
N LEU A 349 -8.54 15.38 -2.29
CA LEU A 349 -9.34 14.87 -1.17
C LEU A 349 -8.74 15.30 0.18
N ALA A 350 -7.42 15.36 0.29
CA ALA A 350 -6.73 15.81 1.50
C ALA A 350 -6.99 17.29 1.86
N ILE A 351 -7.52 18.12 0.95
CA ILE A 351 -7.93 19.50 1.29
C ILE A 351 -9.10 19.51 2.29
N TRP A 352 -9.93 18.47 2.24
CA TRP A 352 -11.17 18.39 3.00
C TRP A 352 -11.09 17.38 4.13
N ALA A 353 -10.09 16.50 4.12
CA ALA A 353 -9.93 15.39 5.05
C ALA A 353 -9.33 15.85 6.38
#